data_AF-A0A8T0SFK1-F1
#
_entry.id   AF-A0A8T0SFK1-F1
#
_cell.length_a   1.000
_cell.length_b   1.000
_cell.length_c   1.000
_cell.angle_alpha   90.00
_cell.angle_beta   90.00
_cell.angle_gamma   90.00
#
_symmetry.space_group_name_H-M   'P 1'
#
loop_
_entity.id
_entity.type
_entity.pdbx_description
1 polymer ?
#
loop_
_entity_poly.entity_id
_entity_poly.type
_entity_poly.pdbx_seq_one_letter_code
_entity_poly.pdbx_strand_id
1 'polypeptide(L)'
;MSRRGKSSKPTVWVGNAYAALPLPSGVPVLMCFCGDPCKVVESDEEDTYKQRYWMCANYSFDPPPRMVRIGLLEEAAQQERKKEMERRHAAERREDRERKFERARRAKAALEDNLDALRKGKWPHCTQ
;
A
#
# COMPACT_ATOMS: atom_id res chain seq x y z
N MET A 1 18.68 -23.83 26.73
CA MET A 1 18.03 -22.50 26.80
C MET A 1 17.88 -21.94 25.39
N SER A 2 16.65 -21.79 24.90
CA SER A 2 16.39 -21.31 23.53
C SER A 2 16.49 -19.79 23.47
N ARG A 3 17.47 -19.28 22.72
CA ARG A 3 17.62 -17.84 22.49
C ARG A 3 16.48 -17.36 21.60
N ARG A 4 15.52 -16.65 22.20
CA ARG A 4 14.43 -15.96 21.50
C ARG A 4 15.04 -14.87 20.62
N GLY A 5 15.16 -15.17 19.32
CA GLY A 5 15.58 -14.19 18.32
C GLY A 5 14.61 -13.01 18.32
N LYS A 6 15.15 -11.80 18.52
CA LYS A 6 14.41 -10.55 18.35
C LYS A 6 14.07 -10.43 16.87
N SER A 7 12.80 -10.59 16.51
CA SER A 7 12.32 -10.29 15.18
C SER A 7 12.61 -8.81 14.91
N SER A 8 13.58 -8.53 14.04
CA SER A 8 13.74 -7.20 13.47
C SER A 8 12.42 -6.87 12.77
N LYS A 9 11.71 -5.85 13.27
CA LYS A 9 10.55 -5.31 12.58
C LYS A 9 11.02 -4.93 11.16
N PRO A 10 10.26 -5.26 10.11
CA PRO A 10 10.64 -4.84 8.78
C PRO A 10 10.66 -3.32 8.78
N THR A 11 11.85 -2.75 8.54
CA THR A 11 12.02 -1.33 8.27
C THR A 11 11.29 -1.08 6.96
N VAL A 12 10.03 -0.66 7.05
CA VAL A 12 9.34 -0.11 5.88
C VAL A 12 10.13 1.13 5.52
N TRP A 13 10.90 1.07 4.45
CA TRP A 13 11.61 2.20 3.88
C TRP A 13 10.57 3.05 3.16
N VAL A 14 9.71 3.72 3.94
CA VAL A 14 8.94 4.84 3.44
C VAL A 14 9.95 5.98 3.39
N GLY A 15 10.38 6.36 2.19
CA GLY A 15 11.20 7.55 2.01
C GLY A 15 10.41 8.74 2.56
N ASN A 16 10.80 9.24 3.72
CA ASN A 16 10.25 10.48 4.21
C ASN A 16 10.92 11.62 3.44
N ALA A 17 10.14 12.40 2.70
CA ALA A 17 10.62 13.61 2.03
C ALA A 17 11.33 14.59 2.99
N TYR A 18 11.10 14.43 4.30
CA TYR A 18 11.67 15.25 5.37
C TYR A 18 12.84 14.59 6.14
N ALA A 19 13.37 13.43 5.71
CA ALA A 19 14.62 12.94 6.31
C ALA A 19 15.78 13.84 5.90
N ALA A 20 16.61 14.20 6.88
CA ALA A 20 17.92 14.72 6.60
C ALA A 20 18.75 13.65 5.87
N LEU A 21 19.35 14.03 4.75
CA LEU A 21 20.24 13.15 4.01
C LEU A 21 21.55 12.96 4.78
N PRO A 22 22.12 11.74 4.79
CA PRO A 22 23.40 11.51 5.42
C PRO A 22 24.49 12.29 4.67
N LEU A 23 25.39 12.90 5.43
CA LEU A 23 26.54 13.60 4.89
C LEU A 23 27.55 12.59 4.31
N PRO A 24 28.19 12.90 3.17
CA PRO A 24 29.35 12.15 2.71
C PRO A 24 30.48 12.21 3.75
N SER A 25 31.12 11.08 4.02
CA SER A 25 32.22 10.99 4.98
C SER A 25 33.35 11.95 4.61
N GLY A 26 33.81 12.75 5.57
CA GLY A 26 34.93 13.69 5.40
C GLY A 26 34.57 15.09 4.90
N VAL A 27 33.29 15.38 4.61
CA VAL A 27 32.84 16.73 4.25
C VAL A 27 32.52 17.53 5.52
N PRO A 28 33.14 18.69 5.76
CA PRO A 28 32.81 19.52 6.91
C PRO A 28 31.38 20.07 6.79
N VAL A 29 30.64 20.05 7.90
CA VAL A 29 29.27 20.56 7.94
C VAL A 29 29.30 22.08 7.94
N LEU A 30 28.61 22.72 7.00
CA LEU A 30 28.48 24.18 7.01
C LEU A 30 27.62 24.59 8.21
N MET A 31 28.05 25.64 8.92
CA MET A 31 27.30 26.23 10.01
C MET A 31 26.33 27.28 9.45
N CYS A 32 25.07 27.22 9.86
CA CYS A 32 24.09 28.25 9.50
C CYS A 32 24.27 29.50 10.37
N PHE A 33 23.76 30.64 9.91
CA PHE A 33 23.73 31.87 10.72
C PHE A 33 22.93 31.74 12.02
N CYS A 34 22.02 30.76 12.11
CA CYS A 34 21.31 30.46 13.36
C CYS A 34 22.18 29.73 14.40
N GLY A 35 23.42 29.36 14.08
CA GLY A 35 24.35 28.68 14.98
C GLY A 35 24.26 27.16 14.97
N ASP A 36 23.24 26.59 14.33
CA ASP A 36 23.11 25.13 14.14
C ASP A 36 23.78 24.67 12.84
N PRO A 37 24.24 23.41 12.75
CA PRO A 37 24.75 22.85 11.51
C PRO A 37 23.65 22.79 10.44
N CYS A 38 24.00 23.14 9.20
CA CYS A 38 23.10 23.03 8.05
C CYS A 38 22.75 21.55 7.79
N LYS A 39 21.51 21.32 7.35
CA LYS A 39 21.10 20.03 6.76
C LYS A 39 21.40 20.03 5.26
N VAL A 40 21.60 18.83 4.69
CA VAL A 40 21.67 18.64 3.24
C VAL A 40 20.32 18.16 2.75
N VAL A 41 19.80 18.82 1.72
CA VAL A 41 18.53 18.52 1.06
C VAL A 41 18.80 18.26 -0.43
N GLU A 42 18.01 17.37 -1.04
CA GLU A 42 17.99 17.15 -2.49
C GLU A 42 16.87 17.99 -3.10
N SER A 43 17.19 18.73 -4.16
CA SER A 43 16.19 19.49 -4.91
C SER A 43 15.30 18.57 -5.73
N ASP A 44 14.00 18.86 -5.71
CA ASP A 44 12.96 18.28 -6.57
C ASP A 44 12.60 19.19 -7.76
N GLU A 45 13.17 20.39 -7.85
CA GLU A 45 12.97 21.32 -8.96
C GLU A 45 13.59 20.79 -10.25
N GLU A 46 12.93 20.98 -11.39
CA GLU A 46 13.34 20.39 -12.68
C GLU A 46 14.78 20.75 -13.08
N ASP A 47 15.15 22.04 -13.01
CA ASP A 47 16.47 22.53 -13.41
C ASP A 47 17.60 22.12 -12.45
N THR A 48 17.26 21.84 -11.19
CA THR A 48 18.22 21.45 -10.16
C THR A 48 17.96 20.04 -9.61
N TYR A 49 17.25 19.21 -10.36
CA TYR A 49 16.76 17.93 -9.89
C TYR A 49 17.90 17.04 -9.36
N LYS A 50 17.75 16.55 -8.12
CA LYS A 50 18.73 15.77 -7.36
C LYS A 50 20.03 16.49 -7.01
N GLN A 51 20.15 17.79 -7.28
CA GLN A 51 21.26 18.57 -6.75
C GLN A 51 21.12 18.69 -5.23
N ARG A 52 22.22 18.45 -4.53
CA ARG A 52 22.31 18.54 -3.08
C ARG A 52 22.74 19.94 -2.69
N TYR A 53 21.98 20.56 -1.80
CA TYR A 53 22.30 21.89 -1.29
C TYR A 53 22.15 21.95 0.23
N TRP A 54 22.84 22.91 0.82
CA TRP A 54 22.82 23.17 2.25
C TRP A 54 21.65 24.07 2.60
N MET A 55 20.85 23.66 3.59
CA MET A 55 19.70 24.42 4.07
C MET A 55 19.79 24.56 5.59
N CYS A 56 19.25 25.66 6.12
CA CYS A 56 19.05 25.83 7.56
C CYS A 56 18.27 24.65 8.14
N ALA A 57 18.72 24.07 9.25
CA ALA A 57 17.99 23.01 9.95
C ALA A 57 16.73 23.54 10.67
N ASN A 58 16.67 24.86 10.91
CA ASN A 58 15.52 25.57 11.46
C ASN A 58 14.79 26.39 10.37
N TYR A 59 14.69 25.84 9.16
CA TYR A 59 13.98 26.52 8.08
C TYR A 59 12.51 26.66 8.45
N SER A 60 11.95 27.87 8.33
CA SER A 60 10.62 28.21 8.87
C SER A 60 9.48 27.40 8.27
N PHE A 61 9.67 26.82 7.09
CA PHE A 61 8.69 25.98 6.41
C PHE A 61 8.89 24.48 6.66
N ASP A 62 9.94 24.09 7.40
CA ASP A 62 10.08 22.71 7.80
C ASP A 62 8.99 22.33 8.80
N PRO A 63 8.20 21.27 8.53
CA PRO A 63 7.22 20.82 9.49
C PRO A 63 7.92 20.33 10.76
N PRO A 64 7.40 20.68 11.96
CA PRO A 64 7.91 20.15 13.21
C PRO A 64 7.95 18.62 13.20
N PRO A 65 8.94 17.97 13.85
CA PRO A 65 9.05 16.51 13.87
C PRO A 65 7.78 15.78 14.33
N ARG A 66 6.97 16.40 15.20
CA ARG A 66 5.68 15.87 15.63
C ARG A 66 4.67 15.80 14.48
N MET A 67 4.59 16.83 13.64
CA MET A 67 3.68 16.84 12.49
C MET A 67 4.08 15.79 11.45
N VAL A 68 5.38 15.66 11.18
CA VAL A 68 5.89 14.60 10.28
C VAL A 68 5.49 13.22 10.79
N ARG A 69 5.65 12.96 12.10
CA ARG A 69 5.24 11.67 12.70
C ARG A 69 3.73 11.42 12.58
N ILE A 70 2.91 12.44 12.78
CA ILE A 70 1.44 12.32 12.63
C ILE A 70 1.09 11.97 11.18
N GLY A 71 1.66 12.68 10.19
CA GLY A 71 1.45 12.39 8.78
C GLY A 71 1.79 10.95 8.41
N LEU A 72 2.94 10.43 8.85
CA LEU A 72 3.34 9.04 8.60
C LEU A 72 2.36 8.01 9.19
N LEU A 73 1.78 8.29 10.36
CA LEU A 73 0.78 7.42 10.97
C LEU A 73 -0.54 7.47 10.20
N GLU A 74 -0.95 8.64 9.73
CA GLU A 74 -2.14 8.83 8.91
C GLU A 74 -2.02 8.14 7.55
N GLU A 75 -0.87 8.27 6.88
CA GLU A 75 -0.55 7.58 5.63
C GLU A 75 -0.59 6.06 5.81
N ALA A 76 0.03 5.54 6.87
CA ALA A 76 -0.02 4.11 7.19
C ALA A 76 -1.47 3.65 7.41
N ALA A 77 -2.28 4.42 8.14
CA ALA A 77 -3.69 4.11 8.35
C ALA A 77 -4.51 4.14 7.05
N GLN A 78 -4.25 5.09 6.15
CA GLN A 78 -4.86 5.13 4.82
C GLN A 78 -4.47 3.92 3.99
N GLN A 79 -3.20 3.51 4.05
CA GLN A 79 -2.70 2.35 3.31
C GLN A 79 -3.36 1.06 3.79
N GLU A 80 -3.54 0.87 5.10
CA GLU A 80 -4.25 -0.29 5.64
C GLU A 80 -5.73 -0.30 5.23
N ARG A 81 -6.43 0.84 5.28
CA ARG A 81 -7.80 0.96 4.77
C ARG A 81 -7.92 0.60 3.29
N LYS A 82 -6.97 1.05 2.46
CA LYS A 82 -6.92 0.72 1.03
C LYS A 82 -6.70 -0.77 0.81
N LYS A 83 -5.76 -1.40 1.53
CA LYS A 83 -5.52 -2.85 1.48
C LYS A 83 -6.75 -3.64 1.93
N GLU A 84 -7.45 -3.18 2.95
CA GLU A 84 -8.67 -3.82 3.41
C GLU A 84 -9.78 -3.77 2.35
N MET A 85 -10.01 -2.60 1.76
CA MET A 85 -10.97 -2.43 0.67
C MET A 85 -10.62 -3.32 -0.52
N GLU A 86 -9.34 -3.41 -0.89
CA GLU A 86 -8.86 -4.30 -1.94
C GLU A 86 -9.11 -5.78 -1.60
N ARG A 87 -8.89 -6.19 -0.35
CA ARG A 87 -9.22 -7.54 0.12
C ARG A 87 -10.72 -7.82 0.04
N ARG A 88 -11.57 -6.86 0.39
CA ARG A 88 -13.04 -6.99 0.28
C ARG A 88 -13.47 -7.18 -1.17
N HIS A 89 -12.98 -6.36 -2.09
CA HIS A 89 -13.26 -6.54 -3.53
C HIS A 89 -12.68 -7.84 -4.09
N ALA A 90 -11.53 -8.29 -3.59
CA ALA A 90 -10.98 -9.59 -3.98
C ALA A 90 -11.85 -10.75 -3.47
N ALA A 91 -12.42 -10.65 -2.26
CA ALA A 91 -13.34 -11.64 -1.70
C ALA A 91 -14.66 -11.67 -2.48
N GLU A 92 -15.25 -10.50 -2.78
CA GLU A 92 -16.48 -10.38 -3.58
C GLU A 92 -16.31 -11.04 -4.96
N ARG A 93 -15.16 -10.83 -5.62
CA ARG A 93 -14.85 -11.50 -6.90
C ARG A 93 -14.74 -13.02 -6.77
N ARG A 94 -14.29 -13.54 -5.62
CA ARG A 94 -14.25 -15.00 -5.37
C ARG A 94 -15.66 -15.53 -5.16
N GLU A 95 -16.47 -14.86 -4.35
CA GLU A 95 -17.87 -15.23 -4.11
C GLU A 95 -18.70 -15.19 -5.40
N ASP A 96 -18.51 -14.19 -6.27
CA ASP A 96 -19.19 -14.15 -7.57
C ASP A 96 -18.80 -15.34 -8.46
N ARG A 97 -17.51 -15.73 -8.47
CA ARG A 97 -17.04 -16.91 -9.19
C ARG A 97 -17.68 -18.17 -8.61
N GLU A 98 -17.70 -18.33 -7.29
CA GLU A 98 -18.33 -19.47 -6.62
C GLU A 98 -19.83 -19.55 -6.92
N ARG A 99 -20.55 -18.43 -6.86
CA ARG A 99 -21.96 -18.34 -7.25
C ARG A 99 -22.19 -18.75 -8.70
N LYS A 100 -21.32 -18.34 -9.63
CA LYS A 100 -21.38 -18.77 -11.04
C LYS A 100 -21.15 -20.27 -11.19
N PHE A 101 -20.15 -20.82 -10.49
CA PHE A 101 -19.89 -22.25 -10.49
C PHE A 101 -21.03 -23.06 -9.87
N GLU A 102 -21.64 -22.58 -8.79
CA GLU A 102 -22.80 -23.22 -8.17
C GLU A 102 -24.01 -23.22 -9.11
N ARG A 103 -24.30 -22.09 -9.77
CA ARG A 103 -25.36 -22.03 -10.80
C ARG A 103 -25.12 -23.03 -11.92
N ALA A 104 -23.88 -23.13 -12.41
CA ALA A 104 -23.53 -24.13 -13.42
C ALA A 104 -23.71 -25.57 -12.91
N ARG A 105 -23.34 -25.85 -11.65
CA ARG A 105 -23.54 -27.16 -11.02
C ARG A 105 -25.03 -27.50 -10.88
N ARG A 106 -25.86 -26.56 -10.43
CA ARG A 106 -27.31 -26.73 -10.31
C ARG A 106 -27.96 -26.96 -11.68
N ALA A 107 -27.58 -26.19 -12.70
CA ALA A 107 -28.06 -26.38 -14.07
C ALA A 107 -27.69 -27.76 -14.61
N LYS A 108 -26.45 -28.23 -14.34
CA LYS A 108 -26.01 -29.57 -14.71
C LYS A 108 -26.81 -30.67 -14.00
N ALA A 109 -27.00 -30.55 -12.68
CA ALA A 109 -27.79 -31.52 -11.91
C ALA A 109 -29.24 -31.57 -12.39
N ALA A 110 -29.86 -30.41 -12.66
CA ALA A 110 -31.20 -30.35 -13.23
C ALA A 110 -31.29 -31.05 -14.59
N LEU A 111 -30.26 -30.94 -15.44
CA LEU A 111 -30.19 -31.65 -16.72
C LEU A 111 -30.05 -33.18 -16.53
N GLU A 112 -29.28 -33.61 -15.54
CA GLU A 112 -29.07 -35.02 -15.18
C GLU A 112 -30.34 -35.65 -14.60
N ASP A 113 -31.04 -34.95 -13.71
CA ASP A 113 -32.32 -35.38 -13.16
C ASP A 113 -33.45 -35.36 -14.22
N ASN A 114 -33.35 -34.51 -15.25
CA ASN A 114 -34.27 -34.46 -16.40
C ASN A 114 -33.85 -35.35 -17.59
N LEU A 115 -32.89 -36.27 -17.43
CA LEU A 115 -32.51 -37.20 -18.52
C LEU A 115 -33.72 -37.99 -19.06
N ASP A 116 -34.69 -38.29 -18.20
CA ASP A 116 -35.89 -39.05 -18.53
C ASP A 116 -36.93 -38.21 -19.32
N ALA A 117 -36.93 -36.88 -19.19
CA ALA A 117 -37.76 -35.97 -20.00
C ALA A 117 -37.13 -35.67 -21.37
N LEU A 118 -35.81 -35.55 -21.43
CA LEU A 118 -35.03 -35.53 -22.68
C LEU A 118 -35.22 -36.81 -23.49
N ARG A 119 -35.18 -37.98 -22.84
CA ARG A 119 -35.47 -39.28 -23.47
C ARG A 119 -36.91 -39.39 -23.99
N LYS A 120 -37.86 -38.68 -23.37
CA LYS A 120 -39.29 -38.65 -23.72
C LYS A 120 -39.67 -37.47 -24.63
N GLY A 121 -38.71 -36.68 -25.11
CA GLY A 121 -38.94 -35.55 -26.03
C GLY A 121 -39.70 -34.37 -25.43
N LYS A 122 -39.83 -34.29 -24.10
CA LYS A 122 -40.54 -33.21 -23.40
C LYS A 122 -39.52 -32.17 -22.95
N TRP A 123 -39.39 -31.08 -23.69
CA TRP A 123 -38.57 -29.94 -23.29
C TRP A 123 -39.27 -29.15 -22.17
N PRO A 124 -38.56 -28.75 -21.11
CA PRO A 124 -39.13 -27.86 -20.11
C PRO A 124 -39.43 -26.50 -20.77
N HIS A 125 -40.68 -26.04 -20.66
CA HIS A 125 -41.05 -24.71 -21.12
C HIS A 125 -40.33 -23.66 -20.27
N CYS A 126 -39.65 -22.73 -20.94
CA CYS A 126 -39.07 -21.56 -20.30
C CYS A 126 -40.17 -20.80 -19.57
N THR A 127 -40.08 -20.71 -18.24
CA THR A 127 -40.99 -19.89 -17.44
C THR A 127 -40.41 -18.48 -17.40
N GLN A 128 -41.20 -17.53 -17.90
CA GLN A 128 -40.86 -16.11 -18.04
C GLN A 128 -41.03 -15.36 -16.72
#